data_AF-A0A0Q6E3N9-F1
#
_entry.id   AF-A0A0Q6E3N9-F1
#
_cell.length_a   1.000
_cell.length_b   1.000
_cell.length_c   1.000
_cell.angle_alpha   90.00
_cell.angle_beta   90.00
_cell.angle_gamma   90.00
#
_symmetry.space_group_name_H-M   'P 1'
#
loop_
_entity.id
_entity.type
_entity.pdbx_description
1 polymer ?
#
loop_
_entity_poly.entity_id
_entity_poly.type
_entity_poly.pdbx_seq_one_letter_code
_entity_poly.pdbx_strand_id
1 'polypeptide(L)' 'MPTLSPCNKTCIIDPKRGICIGCGRTGEEIAGWLGYSDAERRALMDLLPGRLAASPMAGA' A
#
# COMPACT_ATOMS: atom_id res chain seq x y z
N MET A 1 14.80 3.42 2.91
CA MET A 1 13.40 3.66 2.49
C MET A 1 13.01 5.06 2.91
N PRO A 2 12.40 5.87 2.04
CA PRO A 2 11.90 7.19 2.43
C PRO A 2 10.88 7.04 3.56
N THR A 3 10.87 7.98 4.49
CA THR A 3 10.13 7.93 5.77
C THR A 3 8.60 7.82 5.63
N LEU A 4 8.03 8.02 4.43
CA LEU A 4 6.59 8.03 4.17
C LEU A 4 6.01 6.70 3.61
N SER A 5 6.69 5.56 3.73
CA SER A 5 6.16 4.29 3.23
C SER A 5 5.37 3.51 4.31
N PRO A 6 4.11 3.10 4.07
CA PRO A 6 3.32 2.29 4.99
C PRO A 6 3.72 0.79 4.96
N CYS A 7 4.98 0.50 4.65
CA CYS A 7 5.46 -0.87 4.49
C CYS A 7 5.83 -1.44 5.87
N ASN A 8 5.08 -2.45 6.35
CA ASN A 8 5.44 -3.17 7.57
C ASN A 8 6.53 -4.26 7.34
N LYS A 9 7.07 -4.36 6.11
CA LYS A 9 7.94 -5.44 5.59
C LYS A 9 7.22 -6.76 5.27
N THR A 10 5.91 -6.84 5.45
CA THR A 10 5.08 -7.92 4.90
C THR A 10 4.71 -7.60 3.45
N CYS A 11 5.20 -8.40 2.51
CA CYS A 11 4.89 -8.28 1.08
C CYS A 11 4.11 -9.51 0.61
N ILE A 12 2.84 -9.61 1.01
CA ILE A 12 1.95 -10.70 0.63
C ILE A 12 0.82 -10.08 -0.19
N ILE A 13 0.75 -10.39 -1.48
CA ILE A 13 -0.30 -9.87 -2.36
C ILE A 13 -1.50 -10.81 -2.31
N ASP A 14 -2.66 -10.24 -2.02
CA ASP A 14 -3.94 -10.92 -2.12
C ASP A 14 -4.25 -11.22 -3.61
N PRO A 15 -4.37 -12.49 -4.03
CA PRO A 15 -4.58 -12.85 -5.43
C PRO A 15 -5.99 -12.52 -5.93
N LYS A 16 -6.96 -12.25 -5.04
CA LYS A 16 -8.33 -11.86 -5.43
C LYS A 16 -8.43 -10.37 -5.72
N ARG A 17 -7.61 -9.55 -5.06
CA ARG A 17 -7.66 -8.08 -5.14
C ARG A 17 -6.44 -7.43 -5.78
N GLY A 18 -5.32 -8.15 -5.90
CA GLY A 18 -4.07 -7.62 -6.43
C GLY A 18 -3.37 -6.62 -5.52
N ILE A 19 -3.73 -6.55 -4.23
CA ILE A 19 -3.16 -5.63 -3.24
C ILE A 19 -2.40 -6.37 -2.15
N CYS A 20 -1.36 -5.76 -1.60
CA CYS A 20 -0.63 -6.28 -0.46
C CYS A 20 -1.51 -6.25 0.80
N ILE A 21 -1.66 -7.36 1.50
CA ILE A 21 -2.43 -7.41 2.75
C ILE A 21 -1.74 -6.67 3.91
N GLY A 22 -0.42 -6.50 3.84
CA GLY A 22 0.35 -5.83 4.89
C GLY A 22 0.30 -4.30 4.78
N CYS A 23 0.38 -3.76 3.56
CA CYS A 23 0.42 -2.32 3.33
C CYS A 23 -0.74 -1.78 2.49
N GLY A 24 -1.65 -2.61 1.97
CA GLY A 24 -2.79 -2.17 1.16
C GLY A 24 -2.46 -1.69 -0.25
N ARG A 25 -1.19 -1.82 -0.69
CA ARG A 25 -0.69 -1.31 -1.98
C ARG A 25 -0.64 -2.39 -3.04
N THR A 26 -0.97 -2.07 -4.28
CA THR A 26 -0.79 -3.02 -5.39
C THR A 26 0.69 -3.28 -5.69
N GLY A 27 0.99 -4.41 -6.32
CA GLY A 27 2.34 -4.71 -6.79
C GLY A 27 2.89 -3.64 -7.73
N GLU A 28 2.04 -3.10 -8.60
CA GLU A 28 2.38 -2.00 -9.53
C GLU A 28 2.75 -0.71 -8.78
N GLU A 29 1.97 -0.35 -7.76
CA GLU A 29 2.29 0.82 -6.92
C GLU A 29 3.58 0.62 -6.12
N ILE A 30 3.88 -0.60 -5.67
CA ILE A 30 5.13 -0.92 -4.97
C ILE A 30 6.31 -0.78 -5.94
N ALA A 31 6.18 -1.27 -7.17
CA ALA A 31 7.19 -1.14 -8.22
C ALA A 31 7.41 0.32 -8.64
N GLY A 32 6.33 1.10 -8.77
CA GLY A 32 6.36 2.53 -9.09
C GLY A 32 6.73 3.46 -7.94
N TRP A 33 6.76 2.97 -6.69
CA TRP A 33 6.91 3.82 -5.50
C TRP A 33 8.19 4.65 -5.46
N LEU A 34 9.27 4.15 -6.04
CA LEU A 34 10.52 4.90 -6.10
C LEU A 34 10.42 6.08 -7.07
N GLY A 35 9.61 5.96 -8.13
CA GLY A 35 9.39 7.01 -9.14
C GLY A 35 8.29 8.00 -8.80
N TYR A 36 7.41 7.69 -7.84
CA TYR A 36 6.33 8.60 -7.46
C TYR A 36 6.80 9.87 -6.75
N SER A 37 6.15 10.97 -7.08
CA SER A 37 6.31 12.26 -6.39
C SER A 37 5.65 12.23 -5.01
N ASP A 38 6.00 13.17 -4.15
CA ASP A 38 5.49 13.26 -2.77
C ASP A 38 3.97 13.35 -2.74
N ALA A 39 3.38 14.07 -3.71
CA ALA A 39 1.94 14.21 -3.88
C ALA A 39 1.26 12.87 -4.23
N GLU A 40 1.85 12.08 -5.13
CA GLU A 40 1.33 10.75 -5.49
C GLU A 40 1.43 9.80 -4.30
N ARG A 41 2.55 9.82 -3.57
CA ARG A 41 2.71 9.03 -2.34
C ARG A 41 1.64 9.38 -1.31
N ARG A 42 1.34 10.68 -1.15
CA ARG A 42 0.31 11.19 -0.23
C ARG A 42 -1.10 10.72 -0.65
N ALA A 43 -1.42 10.84 -1.94
CA ALA A 43 -2.70 10.39 -2.48
C ALA A 43 -2.88 8.87 -2.30
N LEU A 44 -1.83 8.08 -2.54
CA LEU A 44 -1.86 6.65 -2.26
C LEU A 44 -2.10 6.40 -0.76
N MET A 45 -1.37 7.05 0.15
CA MET A 45 -1.58 6.90 1.59
C MET A 45 -3.00 7.24 2.06
N ASP A 46 -3.70 8.15 1.39
CA ASP A 46 -5.11 8.48 1.66
C ASP A 46 -6.08 7.39 1.13
N LEU A 47 -5.74 6.77 0.00
CA LEU A 47 -6.51 5.67 -0.60
C LEU A 47 -6.33 4.33 0.13
N LEU A 48 -5.16 4.07 0.72
CA LEU A 48 -4.85 2.86 1.48
C LEU A 48 -5.90 2.51 2.55
N PRO A 49 -6.28 3.41 3.48
CA PRO A 49 -7.27 3.10 4.52
C PRO A 49 -8.64 2.76 3.93
N GLY A 50 -9.04 3.33 2.78
CA GLY A 50 -10.27 2.93 2.08
C GLY A 50 -10.20 1.50 1.53
N ARG A 51 -9.03 1.11 0.99
CA ARG A 51 -8.79 -0.26 0.49
C ARG A 51 -8.65 -1.28 1.62
N LEU A 52 -8.06 -0.87 2.73
CA LEU A 52 -7.90 -1.66 3.94
C LEU A 52 -9.22 -1.76 4.72
N ALA A 53 -10.09 -0.75 4.75
CA ALA A 53 -11.42 -0.86 5.34
C ALA A 53 -12.28 -1.92 4.61
N ALA A 54 -12.09 -2.05 3.30
CA ALA A 54 -12.68 -3.15 2.53
C ALA A 54 -12.05 -4.51 2.83
N SER A 55 -10.91 -4.58 3.53
CA SER A 55 -10.13 -5.79 3.86
C SER A 55 -9.94 -5.88 5.38
N PRO A 56 -10.81 -6.60 6.12
CA PRO A 56 -10.97 -6.45 7.57
C PRO A 56 -9.78 -6.93 8.45
N MET A 57 -8.55 -6.97 7.94
CA MET A 57 -7.35 -7.47 8.62
C MET A 57 -6.09 -6.65 8.28
N ALA A 58 -6.11 -5.33 8.49
CA ALA A 58 -4.87 -4.55 8.50
C ALA A 58 -4.89 -3.52 9.64
N GLY A 59 -4.33 -3.95 10.77
CA GLY A 59 -4.23 -3.15 11.98
C GLY A 59 -3.95 -4.02 13.19
N ALA A 60 -2.76 -4.62 13.25
CA ALA A 60 -2.11 -5.06 14.49
C ALA A 60 -0.59 -4.95 14.30
#